data_AF-A0A357BN73-F1
#
_entry.id   AF-A0A357BN73-F1
#
_cell.length_a   1.000
_cell.length_b   1.000
_cell.length_c   1.000
_cell.angle_alpha   90.00
_cell.angle_beta   90.00
_cell.angle_gamma   90.00
#
_symmetry.space_group_name_H-M   'P 1'
#
loop_
_entity.id
_entity.type
_entity.pdbx_description
1 polymer ?
#
loop_
_entity_poly.entity_id
_entity_poly.type
_entity_poly.pdbx_seq_one_letter_code
_entity_poly.pdbx_strand_id
1 'polypeptide(L)'
;MRFMVTIELKGVFIIWMKEILTNTLILFYFFVKFLCMEQEFDTIVENIFEKDGRYRMDAYAFVMDALLYTQKKFKCVKHVTGDEILEGMKELLLNKFGPMTMSVLRHWGIKSTEDFGNIIFNLVDSNVLSKTAEDDIDKFRNAYDFEEVFNYGYRKQLHKKISRMRSI
;
A
#
# COMPACT_ATOMS: atom_id res chain seq x y z
N MET A 1 -8.29 -1.14 16.46
CA MET A 1 -7.84 -2.47 16.00
C MET A 1 -6.84 -2.26 14.86
N ARG A 2 -5.59 -1.98 15.19
CA ARG A 2 -4.50 -1.63 14.24
C ARG A 2 -3.55 -2.83 14.17
N PHE A 3 -4.01 -3.90 13.52
CA PHE A 3 -3.28 -5.16 13.34
C PHE A 3 -3.30 -5.50 11.85
N MET A 4 -2.36 -4.99 11.04
CA MET A 4 -1.97 -5.65 9.77
C MET A 4 -0.83 -5.00 8.97
N VAL A 5 -0.23 -3.89 9.41
CA VAL A 5 0.95 -3.32 8.69
C VAL A 5 2.29 -3.90 9.19
N THR A 6 2.29 -4.63 10.31
CA THR A 6 3.54 -5.08 10.97
C THR A 6 4.17 -6.37 10.44
N ILE A 7 3.62 -7.02 9.39
CA ILE A 7 4.01 -8.41 9.08
C ILE A 7 5.08 -8.53 7.97
N GLU A 8 5.20 -7.58 7.04
CA GLU A 8 6.22 -7.69 5.97
C GLU A 8 7.50 -6.87 6.20
N LEU A 9 7.43 -5.75 6.93
CA LEU A 9 8.65 -5.01 7.33
C LEU A 9 9.47 -5.75 8.40
N LYS A 10 8.84 -6.65 9.17
CA LYS A 10 9.57 -7.56 10.06
C LYS A 10 10.50 -8.51 9.29
N GLY A 11 10.19 -8.90 8.06
CA GLY A 11 11.03 -9.83 7.30
C GLY A 11 12.40 -9.23 6.97
N VAL A 12 12.43 -8.02 6.42
CA VAL A 12 13.67 -7.31 6.07
C VAL A 12 14.41 -6.85 7.34
N PHE A 13 13.67 -6.41 8.36
CA PHE A 13 14.24 -6.02 9.66
C PHE A 13 14.84 -7.22 10.43
N ILE A 14 14.23 -8.40 10.37
CA ILE A 14 14.75 -9.64 10.99
C ILE A 14 15.99 -10.14 10.23
N ILE A 15 16.02 -10.04 8.90
CA ILE A 15 17.18 -10.41 8.09
C ILE A 15 18.36 -9.49 8.41
N TRP A 16 18.14 -8.17 8.50
CA TRP A 16 19.15 -7.20 8.93
C TRP A 16 19.56 -7.36 10.41
N MET A 17 18.62 -7.69 11.30
CA MET A 17 18.94 -7.89 12.73
C MET A 17 19.89 -9.05 12.94
N LYS A 18 19.80 -10.14 12.17
CA LYS A 18 20.68 -11.32 12.36
C LYS A 18 22.16 -11.01 12.12
N GLU A 19 22.48 -10.03 11.30
CA GLU A 19 23.86 -9.58 11.05
C GLU A 19 24.35 -8.50 12.04
N ILE A 20 23.46 -7.87 12.81
CA ILE A 20 23.75 -6.73 13.72
C ILE A 20 23.59 -7.11 15.20
N LEU A 21 23.71 -8.39 15.57
CA LEU A 21 23.47 -8.84 16.96
C LEU A 21 24.58 -8.51 17.97
N THR A 22 25.65 -7.81 17.62
CA THR A 22 26.76 -7.56 18.56
C THR A 22 26.75 -6.18 19.23
N ASN A 23 25.91 -5.23 18.78
CA ASN A 23 25.95 -3.87 19.33
C ASN A 23 24.56 -3.30 19.62
N THR A 24 24.17 -3.36 20.89
CA THR A 24 22.88 -2.89 21.42
C THR A 24 22.64 -1.40 21.15
N LEU A 25 23.69 -0.58 21.06
CA LEU A 25 23.58 0.86 20.74
C LEU A 25 23.20 1.10 19.28
N ILE A 26 23.68 0.26 18.36
CA ILE A 26 23.35 0.36 16.93
C ILE A 26 21.89 -0.04 16.71
N LEU A 27 21.46 -1.16 17.30
CA LEU A 27 20.07 -1.59 17.24
C LEU A 27 19.13 -0.53 17.84
N PHE A 28 19.50 0.08 18.97
CA PHE A 28 18.73 1.17 19.58
C PHE A 28 18.66 2.40 18.67
N TYR A 29 19.77 2.82 18.06
CA TYR A 29 19.77 3.92 17.11
C TYR A 29 18.86 3.66 15.91
N PHE A 30 18.95 2.47 15.29
CA PHE A 30 18.06 2.10 14.18
C PHE A 30 16.60 2.01 14.61
N PHE A 31 16.33 1.47 15.80
CA PHE A 31 14.98 1.40 16.34
C PHE A 31 14.39 2.80 16.61
N VAL A 32 15.15 3.69 17.25
CA VAL A 32 14.74 5.09 17.48
C VAL A 32 14.57 5.84 16.17
N LYS A 33 15.49 5.67 15.21
CA LYS A 33 15.40 6.29 13.88
C LYS A 33 14.17 5.80 13.10
N PHE A 34 13.87 4.49 13.18
CA PHE A 34 12.65 3.92 12.61
C PHE A 34 11.39 4.50 13.26
N LEU A 35 11.37 4.61 14.60
CA LEU A 35 10.23 5.18 15.33
C LEU A 35 10.01 6.68 15.03
N CYS A 36 11.08 7.45 14.86
CA CYS A 36 11.00 8.86 14.46
C CYS A 36 10.49 9.04 13.03
N MET A 37 10.90 8.18 12.09
CA MET A 37 10.40 8.22 10.71
C MET A 37 8.89 7.95 10.62
N GLU A 38 8.37 7.04 11.45
CA GLU A 38 6.92 6.78 11.54
C GLU A 38 6.14 8.00 12.07
N GLN A 39 6.67 8.68 13.09
CA GLN A 39 6.04 9.89 13.63
C GLN A 39 6.03 11.06 12.63
N GLU A 40 7.10 11.20 11.85
CA GLU A 40 7.19 12.20 10.79
C GLU A 40 6.13 11.95 9.70
N PHE A 41 5.96 10.69 9.28
CA PHE A 41 4.93 10.33 8.30
C PHE A 41 3.51 10.58 8.81
N ASP A 42 3.18 10.14 10.04
CA ASP A 42 1.86 10.36 10.64
C ASP A 42 1.54 11.87 10.70
N THR A 43 2.51 12.71 11.10
CA THR A 43 2.36 14.17 11.13
C THR A 43 2.10 14.76 9.74
N ILE A 44 2.81 14.28 8.71
CA ILE A 44 2.59 14.72 7.34
C ILE A 44 1.18 14.35 6.87
N VAL A 45 0.74 13.11 7.12
CA VAL A 45 -0.59 12.64 6.75
C VAL A 45 -1.69 13.39 7.49
N GLU A 46 -1.50 13.73 8.77
CA GLU A 46 -2.39 14.61 9.52
C GLU A 46 -2.54 15.98 8.86
N ASN A 47 -1.42 16.61 8.48
CA ASN A 47 -1.44 17.90 7.77
C ASN A 47 -2.12 17.81 6.39
N ILE A 48 -1.99 16.68 5.69
CA ILE A 48 -2.72 16.44 4.44
C ILE A 48 -4.22 16.33 4.75
N PHE A 49 -4.59 15.54 5.75
CA PHE A 49 -5.99 15.30 6.14
C PHE A 49 -6.71 16.59 6.56
N GLU A 50 -6.02 17.50 7.25
CA GLU A 50 -6.56 18.82 7.60
C GLU A 50 -6.88 19.68 6.38
N LYS A 51 -6.11 19.55 5.29
CA LYS A 51 -6.33 20.27 4.04
C LYS A 51 -7.32 19.55 3.12
N ASP A 52 -7.28 18.23 3.11
CA ASP A 52 -8.05 17.34 2.26
C ASP A 52 -8.52 16.11 3.05
N GLY A 53 -9.68 16.24 3.68
CA GLY A 53 -10.30 15.17 4.48
C GLY A 53 -11.03 14.09 3.67
N ARG A 54 -10.85 14.02 2.34
CA ARG A 54 -11.52 13.03 1.49
C ARG A 54 -11.14 11.59 1.82
N TYR A 55 -9.90 11.37 2.26
CA TYR A 55 -9.34 10.04 2.52
C TYR A 55 -8.87 9.90 3.95
N ARG A 56 -9.13 8.74 4.57
CA ARG A 56 -8.66 8.46 5.93
C ARG A 56 -7.15 8.17 5.94
N MET A 57 -6.47 8.41 7.07
CA MET A 57 -5.03 8.17 7.23
C MET A 57 -4.60 6.74 6.83
N ASP A 58 -5.44 5.74 7.11
CA ASP A 58 -5.21 4.34 6.74
C ASP A 58 -5.03 4.15 5.22
N ALA A 59 -5.65 5.00 4.39
CA ALA A 59 -5.50 4.99 2.94
C ALA A 59 -4.07 5.33 2.50
N TYR A 60 -3.46 6.32 3.14
CA TYR A 60 -2.10 6.76 2.85
C TYR A 60 -1.08 5.68 3.24
N ALA A 61 -1.27 5.06 4.41
CA ALA A 61 -0.46 3.92 4.83
C ALA A 61 -0.58 2.75 3.84
N PHE A 62 -1.80 2.45 3.36
CA PHE A 62 -2.01 1.42 2.35
C PHE A 62 -1.30 1.73 1.02
N VAL A 63 -1.33 2.99 0.55
CA VAL A 63 -0.64 3.39 -0.68
C VAL A 63 0.88 3.19 -0.56
N MET A 64 1.47 3.51 0.60
CA MET A 64 2.89 3.23 0.86
C MET A 64 3.21 1.73 0.84
N ASP A 65 2.37 0.91 1.50
CA ASP A 65 2.49 -0.55 1.45
C ASP A 65 2.40 -1.08 0.01
N ALA A 66 1.47 -0.55 -0.78
CA ALA A 66 1.28 -0.95 -2.17
C ALA A 66 2.45 -0.56 -3.05
N LEU A 67 3.04 0.63 -2.85
CA LEU A 67 4.24 1.05 -3.56
C LEU A 67 5.41 0.09 -3.27
N LEU A 68 5.66 -0.25 -2.00
CA LEU A 68 6.70 -1.20 -1.60
C LEU A 68 6.46 -2.60 -2.17
N TYR A 69 5.21 -3.08 -2.09
CA TYR A 69 4.81 -4.35 -2.68
C TYR A 69 5.12 -4.39 -4.18
N THR A 70 4.77 -3.32 -4.89
CA THR A 70 4.95 -3.20 -6.34
C THR A 70 6.42 -3.13 -6.72
N GLN A 71 7.22 -2.31 -6.04
CA GLN A 71 8.67 -2.24 -6.24
C GLN A 71 9.34 -3.60 -6.07
N LYS A 72 8.97 -4.33 -5.02
CA LYS A 72 9.48 -5.68 -4.75
C LYS A 72 9.07 -6.67 -5.85
N LYS A 73 7.82 -6.60 -6.31
CA LYS A 73 7.30 -7.49 -7.35
C LYS A 73 7.98 -7.29 -8.69
N PHE A 74 8.11 -6.04 -9.14
CA PHE A 74 8.70 -5.71 -10.44
C PHE A 74 10.22 -5.54 -10.41
N LYS A 75 10.85 -5.71 -9.23
CA LYS A 75 12.29 -5.49 -9.01
C LYS A 75 12.73 -4.06 -9.41
N CYS A 76 11.83 -3.11 -9.26
CA CYS A 76 12.06 -1.69 -9.56
C CYS A 76 12.65 -1.02 -8.33
N VAL A 77 13.82 -0.39 -8.47
CA VAL A 77 14.53 0.24 -7.34
C VAL A 77 14.10 1.70 -7.13
N LYS A 78 13.58 2.37 -8.16
CA LYS A 78 13.43 3.84 -8.13
C LYS A 78 12.06 4.37 -8.53
N HIS A 79 11.41 3.78 -9.53
CA HIS A 79 10.16 4.31 -10.05
C HIS A 79 9.21 3.18 -10.43
N VAL A 80 7.93 3.42 -10.18
CA VAL A 80 6.82 2.52 -10.48
C VAL A 80 5.81 3.35 -11.25
N THR A 81 5.41 2.86 -12.41
CA THR A 81 4.41 3.55 -13.25
C THR A 81 3.01 3.45 -12.63
N GLY A 82 2.10 4.33 -13.05
CA GLY A 82 0.69 4.30 -12.64
C GLY A 82 0.02 2.94 -12.85
N ASP A 83 0.29 2.28 -13.99
CA ASP A 83 -0.30 0.97 -14.29
C ASP A 83 0.25 -0.13 -13.39
N GLU A 84 1.57 -0.13 -13.15
CA GLU A 84 2.23 -1.10 -12.27
C GLU A 84 1.74 -0.97 -10.83
N ILE A 85 1.61 0.26 -10.31
CA ILE A 85 1.15 0.47 -8.94
C ILE A 85 -0.32 0.10 -8.78
N LEU A 86 -1.16 0.36 -9.79
CA LEU A 86 -2.56 -0.06 -9.77
C LEU A 86 -2.70 -1.59 -9.77
N GLU A 87 -1.87 -2.29 -10.54
CA GLU A 87 -1.82 -3.75 -10.52
C GLU A 87 -1.36 -4.27 -9.14
N GLY A 88 -0.32 -3.68 -8.57
CA GLY A 88 0.17 -4.04 -7.25
C GLY A 88 -0.84 -3.76 -6.15
N MET A 89 -1.55 -2.63 -6.19
CA MET A 89 -2.63 -2.29 -5.26
C MET A 89 -3.77 -3.32 -5.34
N LYS A 90 -4.21 -3.67 -6.55
CA LYS A 90 -5.27 -4.66 -6.77
C LYS A 90 -4.93 -5.99 -6.13
N GLU A 91 -3.72 -6.50 -6.38
CA GLU A 91 -3.26 -7.76 -5.79
C GLU A 91 -3.11 -7.66 -4.27
N LEU A 92 -2.53 -6.57 -3.77
CA LEU A 92 -2.33 -6.38 -2.33
C LEU A 92 -3.65 -6.30 -1.58
N LEU A 93 -4.65 -5.62 -2.12
CA LEU A 93 -6.00 -5.54 -1.55
C LEU A 93 -6.65 -6.92 -1.46
N LEU A 94 -6.62 -7.68 -2.55
CA LEU A 94 -7.18 -9.03 -2.59
C LEU A 94 -6.46 -9.98 -1.62
N ASN A 95 -5.15 -9.86 -1.51
CA ASN A 95 -4.34 -10.68 -0.61
C ASN A 95 -4.57 -10.33 0.87
N LYS A 96 -4.65 -9.03 1.21
CA LYS A 96 -4.84 -8.57 2.60
C LYS A 96 -6.28 -8.72 3.06
N PHE A 97 -7.25 -8.30 2.26
CA PHE A 97 -8.64 -8.13 2.72
C PHE A 97 -9.64 -9.08 2.05
N GLY A 98 -9.28 -9.69 0.92
CA GLY A 98 -10.13 -10.65 0.20
C GLY A 98 -11.55 -10.11 -0.03
N PRO A 99 -12.61 -10.75 0.52
CA PRO A 99 -13.98 -10.31 0.30
C PRO A 99 -14.32 -8.98 0.99
N MET A 100 -13.49 -8.52 1.94
CA MET A 100 -13.71 -7.28 2.68
C MET A 100 -13.13 -6.04 1.99
N THR A 101 -12.43 -6.19 0.86
CA THR A 101 -11.78 -5.09 0.14
C THR A 101 -12.72 -3.92 -0.11
N MET A 102 -13.92 -4.17 -0.64
CA MET A 102 -14.89 -3.10 -0.93
C MET A 102 -15.32 -2.32 0.32
N SER A 103 -15.50 -3.01 1.44
CA SER A 103 -15.86 -2.38 2.72
C SER A 103 -14.72 -1.52 3.26
N VAL A 104 -13.48 -2.00 3.13
CA VAL A 104 -12.27 -1.28 3.54
C VAL A 104 -12.06 -0.02 2.70
N LEU A 105 -12.13 -0.13 1.37
CA LEU A 105 -11.97 1.01 0.46
C LEU A 105 -13.02 2.09 0.73
N ARG A 106 -14.30 1.69 0.86
CA ARG A 106 -15.39 2.61 1.20
C ARG A 106 -15.16 3.29 2.54
N HIS A 107 -14.71 2.54 3.54
CA HIS A 107 -14.39 3.08 4.85
C HIS A 107 -13.26 4.13 4.78
N TRP A 108 -12.28 3.93 3.90
CA TRP A 108 -11.18 4.86 3.67
C TRP A 108 -11.54 6.07 2.79
N GLY A 109 -12.74 6.12 2.23
CA GLY A 109 -13.17 7.18 1.30
C GLY A 109 -12.81 6.92 -0.16
N ILE A 110 -12.25 5.75 -0.49
CA ILE A 110 -11.83 5.37 -1.84
C ILE A 110 -13.00 4.68 -2.55
N LYS A 111 -13.38 5.22 -3.72
CA LYS A 111 -14.52 4.74 -4.52
C LYS A 111 -14.11 4.28 -5.91
N SER A 112 -12.97 4.74 -6.41
CA SER A 112 -12.47 4.46 -7.75
C SER A 112 -10.95 4.45 -7.80
N THR A 113 -10.38 4.06 -8.93
CA THR A 113 -8.93 4.12 -9.15
C THR A 113 -8.39 5.55 -9.14
N GLU A 114 -9.20 6.54 -9.50
CA GLU A 114 -8.81 7.97 -9.45
C GLU A 114 -8.46 8.42 -8.03
N ASP A 115 -9.14 7.86 -7.04
CA ASP A 115 -8.90 8.18 -5.63
C ASP A 115 -7.51 7.73 -5.19
N PHE A 116 -7.00 6.60 -5.72
CA PHE A 116 -5.60 6.20 -5.48
C PHE A 116 -4.63 7.21 -6.10
N GLY A 117 -4.91 7.70 -7.31
CA GLY A 117 -4.15 8.76 -7.94
C GLY A 117 -4.12 10.01 -7.07
N ASN A 118 -5.28 10.49 -6.62
CA ASN A 118 -5.38 11.65 -5.73
C ASN A 118 -4.56 11.47 -4.44
N ILE A 119 -4.58 10.28 -3.81
CA ILE A 119 -3.78 10.00 -2.61
C ILE A 119 -2.27 10.05 -2.93
N ILE A 120 -1.84 9.46 -4.04
CA ILE A 120 -0.43 9.50 -4.47
C ILE A 120 0.01 10.94 -4.72
N PHE A 121 -0.80 11.73 -5.41
CA PHE A 121 -0.49 13.14 -5.70
C PHE A 121 -0.49 14.00 -4.43
N ASN A 122 -1.39 13.75 -3.46
CA ASN A 122 -1.33 14.37 -2.14
C ASN A 122 0.01 14.09 -1.43
N LEU A 123 0.57 12.88 -1.59
CA LEU A 123 1.89 12.51 -1.06
C LEU A 123 3.05 13.11 -1.85
N VAL A 124 2.88 13.37 -3.16
CA VAL A 124 3.86 14.11 -3.96
C VAL A 124 3.91 15.57 -3.53
N ASP A 125 2.75 16.21 -3.37
CA ASP A 125 2.63 17.61 -2.98
C ASP A 125 3.18 17.87 -1.56
N SER A 126 3.17 16.85 -0.70
CA SER A 126 3.78 16.91 0.63
C SER A 126 5.27 16.53 0.66
N ASN A 127 5.89 16.25 -0.49
CA ASN A 127 7.28 15.81 -0.66
C ASN A 127 7.61 14.44 -0.03
N VAL A 128 6.60 13.61 0.28
CA VAL A 128 6.81 12.22 0.70
C VAL A 128 7.21 11.35 -0.49
N LEU A 129 6.61 11.60 -1.64
CA LEU A 129 6.92 10.95 -2.91
C LEU A 129 7.45 11.95 -3.93
N SER A 130 8.24 11.46 -4.88
CA SER A 130 8.69 12.24 -6.03
C SER A 130 7.96 11.78 -7.28
N LYS A 131 7.53 12.73 -8.11
CA LYS A 131 7.00 12.46 -9.45
C LYS A 131 8.10 12.48 -10.51
N THR A 132 7.85 11.78 -11.61
CA THR A 132 8.58 11.88 -12.89
C THR A 132 7.81 12.77 -13.87
N ALA A 133 8.41 13.08 -15.02
CA ALA A 133 7.76 13.92 -16.03
C ALA A 133 6.59 13.18 -16.73
N GLU A 134 6.61 11.85 -16.68
CA GLU A 134 5.68 10.93 -17.31
C GLU A 134 4.49 10.55 -16.40
N ASP A 135 4.49 11.02 -15.16
CA ASP A 135 3.44 10.77 -14.20
C ASP A 135 2.25 11.71 -14.44
N ASP A 136 1.13 11.09 -14.78
CA ASP A 136 -0.14 11.76 -15.06
C ASP A 136 -1.24 11.12 -14.21
N ILE A 137 -2.02 11.96 -13.55
CA ILE A 137 -3.16 11.56 -12.74
C ILE A 137 -4.25 10.91 -13.60
N ASP A 138 -4.36 11.27 -14.88
CA ASP A 138 -5.35 10.70 -15.80
C ASP A 138 -5.12 9.20 -16.04
N LYS A 139 -3.91 8.66 -15.80
CA LYS A 139 -3.66 7.20 -15.84
C LYS A 139 -4.48 6.43 -14.81
N PHE A 140 -4.93 7.10 -13.75
CA PHE A 140 -5.75 6.50 -12.71
C PHE A 140 -7.25 6.55 -13.05
N ARG A 141 -7.67 7.27 -14.09
CA ARG A 141 -9.07 7.39 -14.49
C ARG A 141 -9.59 6.11 -15.12
N ASN A 142 -10.63 5.54 -14.52
CA ASN A 142 -11.34 4.35 -15.00
C ASN A 142 -10.41 3.17 -15.34
N ALA A 143 -9.29 3.02 -14.63
CA ALA A 143 -8.30 1.99 -14.93
C ALA A 143 -8.87 0.58 -14.71
N TYR A 144 -9.73 0.40 -13.71
CA TYR A 144 -10.57 -0.78 -13.56
C TYR A 144 -11.80 -0.50 -12.66
N ASP A 145 -12.84 -1.32 -12.84
CA ASP A 145 -14.03 -1.27 -11.98
C ASP A 145 -13.82 -2.10 -10.70
N PHE A 146 -14.11 -1.48 -9.55
CA PHE A 146 -13.89 -2.10 -8.25
C PHE A 146 -14.84 -3.28 -7.98
N GLU A 147 -16.10 -3.20 -8.43
CA GLU A 147 -17.09 -4.25 -8.23
C GLU A 147 -16.73 -5.49 -9.07
N GLU A 148 -16.34 -5.28 -10.33
CA GLU A 148 -15.84 -6.31 -11.23
C GLU A 148 -14.64 -7.03 -10.63
N VAL A 149 -13.64 -6.28 -10.16
CA VAL A 149 -12.38 -6.83 -9.69
C VAL A 149 -12.50 -7.48 -8.31
N PHE A 150 -13.05 -6.75 -7.33
CA PHE A 150 -12.99 -7.15 -5.93
C PHE A 150 -14.18 -8.00 -5.47
N ASN A 151 -15.32 -7.97 -6.14
CA ASN A 151 -16.43 -8.88 -5.85
C ASN A 151 -16.44 -10.06 -6.81
N TYR A 152 -16.75 -9.83 -8.09
CA TYR A 152 -16.90 -10.92 -9.06
C TYR A 152 -15.58 -11.63 -9.33
N GLY A 153 -14.50 -10.88 -9.52
CA GLY A 153 -13.14 -11.39 -9.71
C GLY A 153 -12.69 -12.25 -8.54
N TYR A 154 -12.90 -11.80 -7.31
CA TYR A 154 -12.59 -12.57 -6.10
C TYR A 154 -13.37 -13.89 -6.04
N ARG A 155 -14.69 -13.87 -6.24
CA ARG A 155 -15.52 -15.09 -6.24
C ARG A 155 -15.06 -16.10 -7.28
N LYS A 156 -14.71 -15.64 -8.47
CA LYS A 156 -14.18 -16.49 -9.56
C LYS A 156 -12.85 -17.16 -9.17
N GLN A 157 -11.93 -16.41 -8.56
CA GLN A 157 -10.67 -16.95 -8.07
C GLN A 157 -10.89 -17.99 -6.96
N LEU A 158 -11.79 -17.69 -6.02
CA LEU A 158 -12.14 -18.61 -4.93
C LEU A 158 -12.76 -19.90 -5.45
N HIS A 159 -13.71 -19.82 -6.39
CA HIS A 159 -14.33 -20.99 -7.01
C HIS A 159 -13.29 -21.88 -7.71
N LYS A 160 -12.37 -21.29 -8.49
CA LYS A 160 -11.26 -22.02 -9.12
C LYS A 160 -10.39 -22.73 -8.09
N LYS A 161 -10.07 -22.05 -6.97
CA LYS A 161 -9.26 -22.62 -5.88
C LYS A 161 -9.97 -23.80 -5.22
N ILE A 162 -11.26 -23.67 -4.92
CA ILE A 162 -12.09 -24.73 -4.32
C ILE A 162 -12.20 -25.93 -5.27
N SER A 163 -12.46 -25.70 -6.56
CA SER A 163 -12.56 -26.77 -7.54
C SER A 163 -11.28 -27.60 -7.63
N ARG A 164 -10.10 -26.96 -7.56
CA ARG A 164 -8.80 -27.64 -7.58
C ARG A 164 -8.53 -28.45 -6.31
N MET A 165 -9.00 -27.98 -5.15
CA MET A 165 -8.85 -28.72 -3.89
C MET A 165 -9.74 -29.96 -3.82
N ARG A 166 -10.88 -29.97 -4.53
CA ARG A 166 -11.79 -31.13 -4.59
C ARG A 166 -11.34 -32.21 -5.58
N SER A 167 -10.43 -31.89 -6.48
CA SER A 167 -9.88 -32.82 -7.49
C SER A 167 -8.59 -33.51 -7.03
N ILE A 168 -8.17 -33.30 -5.78
CA ILE A 168 -7.02 -33.92 -5.11
C ILE A 168 -7.59 -34.83 -4.02
#